data_AF-A0A839WKL9-F1
#
_entry.id   AF-A0A839WKL9-F1
#
_cell.length_a   1.000
_cell.length_b   1.000
_cell.length_c   1.000
_cell.angle_alpha   90.00
_cell.angle_beta   90.00
_cell.angle_gamma   90.00
#
_symmetry.space_group_name_H-M   'P 1'
#
loop_
_entity.id
_entity.type
_entity.pdbx_description
1 polymer ?
#
loop_
_entity_poly.entity_id
_entity_poly.type
_entity_poly.pdbx_seq_one_letter_code
_entity_poly.pdbx_strand_id
1 'polypeptide(L)'
;MLWRDWLGLNWEVTNDNNDEFPALATRLFMEYRPRNVISGLWGFGYDFDNMKARCWYEHHFPVLHIDKAQRNALLPHLQEAAKFASQTVSQLRSALKEAWFSNPKNARGDFSFIDIDFWHRTQPAFFELVSSLEQGGEGEQLITFWRGYLWQFARKEFDKRVFTNPYEPMDMKRIMTARKKYFTRTKDKPASRSRRGKEQEAQ
;
A
#
# COMPACT_ATOMS: atom_id res chain seq x y z
N MET A 1 -9.02 9.36 -4.49
CA MET A 1 -9.07 8.56 -3.25
C MET A 1 -8.65 7.13 -3.58
N LEU A 2 -7.72 6.57 -2.83
CA LEU A 2 -7.19 5.24 -3.09
C LEU A 2 -7.66 4.29 -2.00
N TRP A 3 -7.73 2.99 -2.28
CA TRP A 3 -8.13 2.01 -1.26
C TRP A 3 -7.18 2.01 -0.05
N ARG A 4 -5.96 2.55 -0.18
CA ARG A 4 -5.05 2.85 0.93
C ARG A 4 -5.72 3.68 2.04
N ASP A 5 -6.45 4.72 1.65
CA ASP A 5 -7.06 5.69 2.58
C ASP A 5 -8.43 5.19 3.10
N TRP A 6 -8.93 4.08 2.54
CA TRP A 6 -10.28 3.58 2.82
C TRP A 6 -10.49 3.19 4.29
N LEU A 7 -9.45 2.72 4.99
CA LEU A 7 -9.56 2.36 6.40
C LEU A 7 -9.87 3.59 7.27
N GLY A 8 -9.16 4.70 7.08
CA GLY A 8 -9.40 5.96 7.80
C GLY A 8 -10.76 6.61 7.48
N LEU A 9 -11.34 6.29 6.32
CA LEU A 9 -12.71 6.73 5.99
C LEU A 9 -13.78 5.98 6.79
N ASN A 10 -13.48 4.75 7.21
CA ASN A 10 -14.42 3.89 7.93
C ASN A 10 -14.20 3.95 9.45
N TRP A 11 -12.94 3.99 9.89
CA TRP A 11 -12.57 3.87 11.30
C TRP A 11 -11.48 4.84 11.69
N GLU A 12 -11.38 5.05 13.00
CA GLU A 12 -10.28 5.80 13.60
C GLU A 12 -9.00 4.96 13.47
N VAL A 13 -8.02 5.52 12.79
CA VAL A 13 -6.74 4.88 12.50
C VAL A 13 -5.62 5.83 12.90
N THR A 14 -4.78 5.40 13.83
CA THR A 14 -3.52 6.08 14.15
C THR A 14 -2.40 5.44 13.36
N ASN A 15 -1.71 6.26 12.55
CA ASN A 15 -0.48 5.92 11.87
C ASN A 15 0.69 6.68 12.52
N ASP A 16 1.94 6.26 12.25
CA ASP A 16 3.15 6.85 12.85
C ASP A 16 3.27 8.38 12.70
N ASN A 17 2.57 8.98 11.72
CA ASN A 17 2.66 10.41 11.38
C ASN A 17 1.31 11.16 11.40
N ASN A 18 0.17 10.48 11.57
CA ASN A 18 -1.14 11.11 11.47
C ASN A 18 -2.25 10.29 12.13
N ASP A 19 -3.25 10.97 12.66
CA ASP A 19 -4.50 10.38 13.12
C ASP A 19 -5.60 10.63 12.09
N GLU A 20 -6.22 9.56 11.61
CA GLU A 20 -7.31 9.59 10.64
C GLU A 20 -8.63 9.35 11.36
N PHE A 21 -9.59 10.25 11.17
CA PHE A 21 -10.92 10.15 11.76
C PHE A 21 -11.99 10.11 10.67
N PRO A 22 -12.94 9.17 10.74
CA PRO A 22 -14.04 9.14 9.80
C PRO A 22 -14.96 10.35 10.06
N ALA A 23 -15.57 10.84 8.98
CA ALA A 23 -16.57 11.89 9.06
C ALA A 23 -17.73 11.49 9.98
N LEU A 24 -18.36 12.47 10.65
CA LEU A 24 -19.43 12.22 11.61
C LEU A 24 -20.59 11.42 10.99
N ALA A 25 -20.96 11.72 9.73
CA ALA A 25 -22.00 11.00 9.01
C ALA A 25 -21.67 9.50 8.86
N THR A 26 -20.41 9.16 8.52
CA THR A 26 -19.95 7.77 8.44
C THR A 26 -20.00 7.09 9.80
N ARG A 27 -19.54 7.78 10.85
CA ARG A 27 -19.52 7.25 12.22
C ARG A 27 -20.93 6.92 12.71
N LEU A 28 -21.87 7.85 12.55
CA LEU A 28 -23.28 7.67 12.90
C LEU A 28 -23.93 6.53 12.10
N PHE A 29 -23.64 6.45 10.80
CA PHE A 29 -24.14 5.37 9.95
C PHE A 29 -23.65 4.00 10.41
N MET A 30 -22.36 3.89 10.74
CA MET A 30 -21.75 2.66 11.26
C MET A 30 -22.28 2.24 12.63
N GLU A 31 -22.72 3.19 13.45
CA GLU A 31 -23.32 2.93 14.76
C GLU A 31 -24.78 2.50 14.65
N TYR A 32 -25.56 3.17 13.78
CA TYR A 32 -26.97 2.85 13.57
C TYR A 32 -27.21 1.49 12.92
N ARG A 33 -26.30 1.05 12.03
CA ARG A 33 -26.34 -0.25 11.32
C ARG A 33 -27.72 -0.59 10.74
N PRO A 34 -28.22 0.20 9.77
CA PRO A 34 -29.52 -0.06 9.16
C PRO A 34 -29.52 -1.46 8.54
N ARG A 35 -30.49 -2.29 8.95
CA ARG A 35 -30.65 -3.64 8.41
C ARG A 35 -31.29 -3.59 7.01
N ASN A 36 -30.89 -4.51 6.14
CA ASN A 36 -31.42 -4.67 4.78
C ASN A 36 -31.22 -3.45 3.86
N VAL A 37 -30.14 -2.69 4.07
CA VAL A 37 -29.77 -1.55 3.22
C VAL A 37 -28.42 -1.84 2.57
N ILE A 38 -28.36 -1.71 1.25
CA ILE A 38 -27.10 -1.68 0.51
C ILE A 38 -26.54 -0.27 0.68
N SER A 39 -25.34 -0.16 1.24
CA SER A 39 -24.71 1.13 1.54
C SER A 39 -23.25 1.15 1.12
N GLY A 40 -22.78 2.36 0.83
CA GLY A 40 -21.43 2.63 0.39
C GLY A 40 -21.02 4.05 0.78
N LEU A 41 -19.71 4.29 0.77
CA LEU A 41 -19.14 5.62 0.86
C LEU A 41 -18.99 6.18 -0.55
N TRP A 42 -19.57 7.36 -0.75
CA TRP A 42 -19.37 8.15 -1.95
C TRP A 42 -18.53 9.37 -1.59
N GLY A 43 -17.26 9.33 -1.98
CA GLY A 43 -16.30 10.41 -1.73
C GLY A 43 -15.98 11.14 -3.03
N PHE A 44 -16.09 12.45 -3.02
CA PHE A 44 -15.74 13.29 -4.16
C PHE A 44 -15.02 14.56 -3.72
N GLY A 45 -14.24 15.15 -4.63
CA GLY A 45 -13.52 16.38 -4.35
C GLY A 45 -12.69 16.86 -5.53
N TYR A 46 -12.34 18.15 -5.48
CA TYR A 46 -11.43 18.76 -6.44
C TYR A 46 -9.99 18.66 -5.95
N ASP A 47 -9.08 18.35 -6.87
CA ASP A 47 -7.65 18.60 -6.69
C ASP A 47 -7.32 20.01 -7.18
N PHE A 48 -6.67 20.79 -6.32
CA PHE A 48 -6.28 22.17 -6.59
C PHE A 48 -4.77 22.32 -6.57
N ASP A 49 -4.23 23.05 -7.53
CA ASP A 49 -2.89 23.62 -7.48
C ASP A 49 -2.98 25.09 -7.15
N ASN A 50 -2.72 25.41 -5.89
CA ASN A 50 -3.04 26.72 -5.32
C ASN A 50 -4.53 27.06 -5.53
N MET A 51 -4.85 28.04 -6.39
CA MET A 51 -6.22 28.45 -6.69
C MET A 51 -6.76 27.87 -8.01
N LYS A 52 -6.04 26.97 -8.67
CA LYS A 52 -6.45 26.39 -9.96
C LYS A 52 -6.94 24.95 -9.78
N ALA A 53 -8.21 24.72 -10.11
CA ALA A 53 -8.75 23.36 -10.16
C ALA A 53 -8.04 22.57 -11.28
N ARG A 54 -7.44 21.44 -10.93
CA ARG A 54 -6.81 20.52 -11.89
C ARG A 54 -7.81 19.50 -12.40
N CYS A 55 -8.57 18.89 -11.50
CA CYS A 55 -9.54 17.85 -11.84
C CYS A 55 -10.53 17.60 -10.70
N TRP A 56 -11.67 17.00 -11.07
CA TRP A 56 -12.65 16.43 -10.15
C TRP A 56 -12.41 14.93 -10.00
N TYR A 57 -12.41 14.45 -8.77
CA TYR A 57 -12.34 13.03 -8.46
C TYR A 57 -13.62 12.57 -7.80
N GLU A 58 -13.97 11.33 -8.09
CA GLU A 58 -15.13 10.65 -7.55
C GLU A 58 -14.79 9.19 -7.30
N HIS A 59 -15.16 8.68 -6.12
CA HIS A 59 -14.91 7.31 -5.75
C HIS A 59 -16.06 6.74 -4.94
N HIS A 60 -16.38 5.48 -5.25
CA HIS A 60 -17.34 4.68 -4.52
C HIS A 60 -16.61 3.54 -3.82
N PHE A 61 -16.84 3.41 -2.51
CA PHE A 61 -16.28 2.34 -1.71
C PHE A 61 -17.37 1.63 -0.91
N PRO A 62 -17.21 0.32 -0.64
CA PRO A 62 -18.07 -0.32 0.33
C PRO A 62 -17.84 0.26 1.72
N VAL A 63 -18.87 0.24 2.57
CA VAL A 63 -18.71 0.49 4.01
C VAL A 63 -18.28 -0.81 4.67
N LEU A 64 -17.22 -0.78 5.48
CA LEU A 64 -16.75 -1.95 6.23
C LEU A 64 -17.64 -2.23 7.44
N HIS A 65 -18.61 -3.13 7.27
CA HIS A 65 -19.53 -3.54 8.33
C HIS A 65 -18.93 -4.68 9.15
N ILE A 66 -17.95 -4.36 9.99
CA ILE A 66 -17.34 -5.34 10.90
C ILE A 66 -17.87 -5.15 12.32
N ASP A 67 -18.31 -6.25 12.94
CA ASP A 67 -18.71 -6.31 14.34
C ASP A 67 -17.61 -5.79 15.26
N LYS A 68 -18.00 -5.06 16.32
CA LYS A 68 -17.03 -4.46 17.25
C LYS A 68 -16.09 -5.51 17.85
N ALA A 69 -16.60 -6.73 18.08
CA ALA A 69 -15.83 -7.87 18.58
C ALA A 69 -14.77 -8.36 17.57
N GLN A 70 -15.09 -8.38 16.28
CA GLN A 70 -14.19 -8.81 15.21
C GLN A 70 -13.23 -7.69 14.77
N ARG A 71 -13.63 -6.42 14.91
CA ARG A 71 -12.84 -5.26 14.47
C ARG A 71 -11.42 -5.28 15.04
N ASN A 72 -11.26 -5.55 16.33
CA ASN A 72 -9.94 -5.55 16.97
C ASN A 72 -9.01 -6.66 16.43
N ALA A 73 -9.58 -7.74 15.90
CA ALA A 73 -8.81 -8.81 15.27
C ALA A 73 -8.49 -8.51 13.80
N LEU A 74 -9.42 -7.91 13.05
CA LEU A 74 -9.25 -7.69 11.61
C LEU A 74 -8.48 -6.40 11.28
N LEU A 75 -8.67 -5.34 12.07
CA LEU A 75 -8.09 -4.02 11.80
C LEU A 75 -6.55 -4.04 11.69
N PRO A 76 -5.80 -4.72 12.59
CA PRO A 76 -4.35 -4.79 12.47
C PRO A 76 -3.88 -5.41 11.14
N HIS A 77 -4.53 -6.47 10.68
CA HIS A 77 -4.21 -7.13 9.41
C HIS A 77 -4.48 -6.20 8.22
N LEU A 78 -5.61 -5.48 8.23
CA LEU A 78 -5.93 -4.53 7.16
C LEU A 78 -4.95 -3.35 7.11
N GLN A 79 -4.56 -2.82 8.27
CA GLN A 79 -3.53 -1.78 8.37
C GLN A 79 -2.17 -2.28 7.85
N GLU A 80 -1.79 -3.51 8.23
CA GLU A 80 -0.58 -4.15 7.74
C GLU A 80 -0.61 -4.35 6.21
N ALA A 81 -1.74 -4.77 5.66
CA ALA A 81 -1.94 -4.93 4.22
C ALA A 81 -1.76 -3.60 3.46
N ALA A 82 -2.37 -2.51 3.96
CA ALA A 82 -2.25 -1.17 3.38
C ALA A 82 -0.83 -0.59 3.51
N LYS A 83 -0.18 -0.80 4.66
CA LYS A 83 1.22 -0.40 4.90
C LYS A 83 2.16 -1.11 3.95
N PHE A 84 2.01 -2.43 3.79
CA PHE A 84 2.84 -3.21 2.88
C PHE A 84 2.65 -2.81 1.41
N ALA A 85 1.42 -2.51 0.99
CA ALA A 85 1.14 -2.00 -0.34
C ALA A 85 1.80 -0.65 -0.61
N SER A 86 1.75 0.26 0.36
CA SER A 86 2.41 1.58 0.29
C SER A 86 3.93 1.45 0.15
N GLN A 87 4.54 0.52 0.90
CA GLN A 87 5.96 0.21 0.77
C GLN A 87 6.28 -0.39 -0.60
N THR A 88 5.44 -1.31 -1.09
CA THR A 88 5.62 -2.00 -2.38
C THR A 88 5.59 -1.03 -3.55
N VAL A 89 4.63 -0.09 -3.60
CA VAL A 89 4.56 0.89 -4.69
C VAL A 89 5.72 1.88 -4.64
N SER A 90 6.15 2.30 -3.44
CA SER A 90 7.35 3.12 -3.27
C SER A 90 8.61 2.41 -3.77
N GLN A 91 8.72 1.11 -3.47
CA GLN A 91 9.80 0.25 -3.98
C GLN A 91 9.76 0.13 -5.49
N LEU A 92 8.59 -0.13 -6.10
CA LEU A 92 8.42 -0.20 -7.55
C LEU A 92 8.84 1.11 -8.23
N ARG A 93 8.40 2.25 -7.70
CA ARG A 93 8.77 3.59 -8.21
C ARG A 93 10.27 3.80 -8.16
N SER A 94 10.91 3.43 -7.04
CA SER A 94 12.36 3.53 -6.87
C SER A 94 13.11 2.62 -7.86
N ALA A 95 12.66 1.37 -8.02
CA ALA A 95 13.24 0.44 -8.96
C ALA A 95 13.18 0.95 -10.40
N LEU A 96 12.03 1.46 -10.83
CA LEU A 96 11.87 2.03 -12.18
C LEU A 96 12.74 3.27 -12.38
N LYS A 97 12.83 4.17 -11.40
CA LYS A 97 13.74 5.32 -11.47
C LYS A 97 15.20 4.90 -11.63
N GLU A 98 15.66 3.93 -10.84
CA GLU A 98 17.03 3.41 -10.94
C GLU A 98 17.29 2.68 -12.27
N ALA A 99 16.26 2.12 -12.90
CA ALA A 99 16.38 1.46 -14.19
C ALA A 99 16.38 2.44 -15.38
N TRP A 100 15.59 3.52 -15.28
CA TRP A 100 15.40 4.51 -16.34
C TRP A 100 16.45 5.60 -16.36
N PHE A 101 17.02 5.99 -15.22
CA PHE A 101 17.87 7.17 -15.13
C PHE A 101 19.27 6.86 -14.62
N SER A 102 20.26 7.53 -15.19
CA SER A 102 21.66 7.43 -14.77
C SER A 102 21.88 8.06 -13.39
N ASN A 103 21.12 9.12 -13.09
CA ASN A 103 21.06 9.77 -11.79
C ASN A 103 19.61 9.78 -11.25
N PRO A 104 19.15 8.67 -10.63
CA PRO A 104 17.76 8.51 -10.21
C PRO A 104 17.32 9.49 -9.11
N LYS A 105 18.26 10.03 -8.33
CA LYS A 105 17.97 11.04 -7.28
C LYS A 105 17.54 12.39 -7.87
N ASN A 106 18.05 12.71 -9.06
CA ASN A 106 17.76 13.96 -9.76
C ASN A 106 16.78 13.77 -10.92
N ALA A 107 16.11 12.61 -11.01
CA ALA A 107 15.14 12.33 -12.05
C ALA A 107 13.95 13.31 -11.95
N ARG A 108 13.79 14.15 -12.97
CA ARG A 108 12.66 15.08 -13.12
C ARG A 108 11.55 14.40 -13.91
N GLY A 109 10.29 14.74 -13.60
CA GLY A 109 9.11 14.22 -14.28
C GLY A 109 8.04 13.76 -13.30
N ASP A 110 6.85 13.55 -13.84
CA ASP A 110 5.73 12.98 -13.09
C ASP A 110 5.79 11.45 -13.08
N PHE A 111 5.82 10.87 -11.89
CA PHE A 111 5.83 9.42 -11.65
C PHE A 111 4.55 8.94 -10.96
N SER A 112 3.58 9.84 -10.74
CA SER A 112 2.31 9.55 -10.06
C SER A 112 1.49 8.49 -10.81
N PHE A 113 1.66 8.36 -12.12
CA PHE A 113 1.01 7.32 -12.93
C PHE A 113 1.33 5.90 -12.45
N ILE A 114 2.51 5.68 -11.86
CA ILE A 114 2.91 4.37 -11.30
C ILE A 114 2.03 4.07 -10.08
N ASP A 115 1.84 5.07 -9.21
CA ASP A 115 0.99 4.95 -8.04
C ASP A 115 -0.47 4.73 -8.44
N ILE A 116 -1.00 5.58 -9.32
CA ILE A 116 -2.39 5.50 -9.77
C ILE A 116 -2.71 4.11 -10.33
N ASP A 117 -1.88 3.59 -11.23
CA ASP A 117 -2.09 2.27 -11.83
C ASP A 117 -1.94 1.14 -10.80
N PHE A 118 -0.95 1.23 -9.90
CA PHE A 118 -0.74 0.24 -8.85
C PHE A 118 -1.97 0.12 -7.95
N TRP A 119 -2.46 1.23 -7.41
CA TRP A 119 -3.58 1.22 -6.48
C TRP A 119 -4.86 0.75 -7.16
N HIS A 120 -5.14 1.24 -8.37
CA HIS A 120 -6.30 0.83 -9.15
C HIS A 120 -6.29 -0.68 -9.43
N ARG A 121 -5.17 -1.23 -9.89
CA ARG A 121 -5.10 -2.65 -10.31
C ARG A 121 -4.96 -3.65 -9.17
N THR A 122 -4.53 -3.20 -7.99
CA THR A 122 -4.46 -4.05 -6.79
C THR A 122 -5.73 -4.01 -5.96
N GLN A 123 -6.65 -3.08 -6.25
CA GLN A 123 -7.91 -2.92 -5.52
C GLN A 123 -8.78 -4.18 -5.47
N PRO A 124 -9.01 -4.92 -6.58
CA PRO A 124 -9.87 -6.11 -6.53
C PRO A 124 -9.31 -7.17 -5.57
N ALA A 125 -8.01 -7.45 -5.65
CA ALA A 125 -7.35 -8.43 -4.77
C ALA A 125 -7.36 -7.98 -3.30
N PHE A 126 -7.29 -6.68 -3.03
CA PHE A 126 -7.44 -6.17 -1.67
C PHE A 126 -8.87 -6.38 -1.13
N PHE A 127 -9.92 -6.19 -1.94
CA PHE A 127 -11.28 -6.48 -1.52
C PHE A 127 -11.54 -7.98 -1.33
N GLU A 128 -10.90 -8.85 -2.10
CA GLU A 128 -10.91 -10.30 -1.85
C GLU A 128 -10.26 -10.65 -0.50
N LEU A 129 -9.14 -10.01 -0.16
CA LEU A 129 -8.49 -10.14 1.16
C LEU A 129 -9.44 -9.73 2.29
N VAL A 130 -10.11 -8.58 2.15
CA VAL A 130 -11.09 -8.09 3.13
C VAL A 130 -12.22 -9.10 3.32
N SER A 131 -12.82 -9.57 2.22
CA SER A 131 -13.91 -10.56 2.27
C SER A 131 -13.46 -11.86 2.92
N SER A 132 -12.22 -12.29 2.69
CA SER A 132 -11.67 -13.52 3.29
C SER A 132 -11.45 -13.38 4.80
N LEU A 133 -11.01 -12.19 5.25
CA LEU A 133 -10.88 -11.87 6.67
C LEU A 133 -12.25 -11.83 7.35
N GLU A 134 -13.25 -11.20 6.72
CA GLU A 134 -14.63 -11.12 7.24
C GLU A 134 -15.28 -12.50 7.40
N GLN A 135 -14.93 -13.46 6.52
CA GLN A 135 -15.40 -14.84 6.59
C GLN A 135 -14.66 -15.69 7.63
N GLY A 136 -13.76 -15.09 8.42
CA GLY A 136 -13.03 -15.78 9.49
C GLY A 136 -11.78 -16.52 9.01
N GLY A 137 -11.20 -16.13 7.87
CA GLY A 137 -9.94 -16.69 7.41
C GLY A 137 -8.76 -16.36 8.33
N GLU A 138 -7.75 -17.22 8.32
CA GLU A 138 -6.52 -17.09 9.10
C GLU A 138 -5.73 -15.83 8.69
N GLY A 139 -5.78 -14.78 9.52
CA GLY A 139 -5.27 -13.45 9.19
C GLY A 139 -3.79 -13.43 8.76
N GLU A 140 -2.91 -14.07 9.52
CA GLU A 140 -1.48 -14.16 9.21
C GLU A 140 -1.20 -14.85 7.86
N GLN A 141 -1.96 -15.91 7.56
CA GLN A 141 -1.82 -16.63 6.30
C GLN A 141 -2.29 -15.77 5.13
N LEU A 142 -3.43 -15.10 5.28
CA LEU A 142 -3.99 -14.20 4.28
C LEU A 142 -3.06 -13.00 4.00
N ILE A 143 -2.47 -12.40 5.04
CA ILE A 143 -1.47 -11.35 4.88
C ILE A 143 -0.21 -11.86 4.19
N THR A 144 0.22 -13.08 4.48
CA THR A 144 1.36 -13.70 3.77
C THR A 144 1.07 -13.88 2.29
N PHE A 145 -0.14 -14.32 1.92
CA PHE A 145 -0.56 -14.41 0.52
C PHE A 145 -0.63 -13.04 -0.15
N TRP A 146 -1.21 -12.05 0.53
CA TRP A 146 -1.28 -10.67 0.07
C TRP A 146 0.10 -10.09 -0.25
N ARG A 147 1.07 -10.29 0.66
CA ARG A 147 2.47 -9.89 0.45
C ARG A 147 3.09 -10.56 -0.78
N GLY A 148 2.86 -11.86 -0.94
CA GLY A 148 3.31 -12.63 -2.10
C GLY A 148 2.71 -12.12 -3.41
N TYR A 149 1.41 -11.85 -3.42
CA TYR A 149 0.68 -11.29 -4.56
C TYR A 149 1.28 -9.93 -4.97
N LEU A 150 1.40 -8.99 -4.02
CA LEU A 150 1.93 -7.65 -4.30
C LEU A 150 3.37 -7.67 -4.78
N TRP A 151 4.22 -8.54 -4.22
CA TRP A 151 5.59 -8.70 -4.69
C TRP A 151 5.64 -9.18 -6.14
N GLN A 152 4.82 -10.18 -6.49
CA GLN A 152 4.72 -10.67 -7.86
C GLN A 152 4.16 -9.62 -8.81
N PHE A 153 3.14 -8.88 -8.38
CA PHE A 153 2.55 -7.77 -9.12
C PHE A 153 3.62 -6.72 -9.43
N ALA A 154 4.27 -6.17 -8.40
CA ALA A 154 5.30 -5.14 -8.58
C ALA A 154 6.45 -5.60 -9.47
N ARG A 155 6.90 -6.86 -9.33
CA ARG A 155 7.94 -7.42 -10.20
C ARG A 155 7.51 -7.51 -11.66
N LYS A 156 6.31 -8.01 -11.95
CA LYS A 156 5.76 -8.07 -13.31
C LYS A 156 5.60 -6.66 -13.90
N GLU A 157 5.13 -5.74 -13.09
CA GLU A 157 4.93 -4.34 -13.46
C GLU A 157 6.24 -3.59 -13.74
N PHE A 158 7.31 -3.92 -13.01
CA PHE A 158 8.65 -3.48 -13.34
C PHE A 158 9.10 -4.01 -14.70
N ASP A 159 9.03 -5.33 -14.90
CA ASP A 159 9.49 -5.99 -16.13
C ASP A 159 8.74 -5.47 -17.37
N LYS A 160 7.45 -5.14 -17.23
CA LYS A 160 6.63 -4.55 -18.31
C LYS A 160 7.05 -3.13 -18.68
N ARG A 161 7.37 -2.29 -17.70
CA ARG A 161 7.60 -0.85 -17.91
C ARG A 161 9.05 -0.47 -18.14
N VAL A 162 9.99 -1.33 -17.76
CA VAL A 162 11.39 -0.95 -17.75
C VAL A 162 11.94 -0.60 -19.15
N PHE A 163 11.37 -1.19 -20.20
CA PHE A 163 11.75 -0.94 -21.59
C PHE A 163 11.02 0.25 -22.25
N THR A 164 10.07 0.88 -21.56
CA THR A 164 9.29 1.99 -22.11
C THR A 164 9.83 3.34 -21.64
N ASN A 165 11.14 3.47 -21.39
CA ASN A 165 11.73 4.73 -20.95
C ASN A 165 11.59 5.80 -22.05
N PRO A 166 10.86 6.89 -21.82
CA PRO A 166 10.71 7.93 -22.85
C PRO A 166 11.83 8.96 -22.82
N TYR A 167 12.75 8.93 -21.83
CA TYR A 167 13.68 10.02 -21.56
C TYR A 167 15.16 9.70 -21.84
N GLU A 168 15.63 8.49 -21.52
CA GLU A 168 17.02 8.08 -21.76
C GLU A 168 17.06 6.81 -22.62
N PRO A 169 18.14 6.61 -23.42
CA PRO A 169 18.41 5.33 -24.06
C PRO A 169 18.40 4.18 -23.06
N MET A 170 17.93 3.02 -23.50
CA MET A 170 17.90 1.82 -22.66
C MET A 170 19.32 1.36 -22.30
N ASP A 171 19.55 1.13 -21.01
CA ASP A 171 20.77 0.52 -20.48
C ASP A 171 20.40 -0.81 -19.80
N MET A 172 20.66 -1.92 -20.50
CA MET A 172 20.31 -3.26 -20.00
C MET A 172 21.03 -3.61 -18.69
N LYS A 173 22.28 -3.14 -18.51
CA LYS A 173 23.04 -3.41 -17.29
C LYS A 173 22.39 -2.73 -16.10
N ARG A 174 21.97 -1.47 -16.27
CA ARG A 174 21.25 -0.71 -15.24
C ARG A 174 19.90 -1.35 -14.91
N ILE A 175 19.13 -1.72 -15.93
CA ILE A 175 17.84 -2.43 -15.79
C ILE A 175 17.99 -3.71 -14.97
N MET A 176 18.94 -4.56 -15.35
CA MET A 176 19.18 -5.83 -14.66
C MET A 176 19.71 -5.63 -13.24
N THR A 177 20.51 -4.59 -13.01
CA THR A 177 21.00 -4.23 -11.67
C THR A 177 19.85 -3.80 -10.76
N ALA A 178 18.98 -2.89 -11.23
CA ALA A 178 17.79 -2.47 -10.48
C ALA A 178 16.85 -3.64 -10.20
N ARG A 179 16.57 -4.46 -11.23
CA ARG A 179 15.75 -5.67 -11.07
C ARG A 179 16.31 -6.60 -10.00
N LYS A 180 17.63 -6.84 -10.02
CA LYS A 180 18.30 -7.68 -9.03
C LYS A 180 18.17 -7.08 -7.64
N LYS A 181 18.43 -5.79 -7.48
CA LYS A 181 18.40 -5.08 -6.20
C LYS A 181 17.02 -5.16 -5.53
N TYR A 182 15.94 -4.99 -6.29
CA TYR A 182 14.59 -4.86 -5.73
C TYR A 182 13.75 -6.15 -5.78
N PHE A 183 14.01 -7.05 -6.73
CA PHE A 183 13.13 -8.18 -7.01
C PHE A 183 13.84 -9.55 -7.00
N THR A 184 14.99 -9.67 -6.33
CA THR A 184 15.48 -10.99 -5.91
C THR A 184 15.02 -11.32 -4.51
N ARG A 185 14.55 -12.57 -4.32
CA ARG A 185 14.46 -13.15 -2.99
C ARG A 185 15.88 -13.30 -2.45
N THR A 186 16.37 -12.33 -1.68
CA THR A 186 17.51 -12.57 -0.81
C THR A 186 17.09 -13.64 0.18
N LYS A 187 17.82 -14.77 0.24
CA LYS A 187 17.74 -15.65 1.40
C LYS A 187 18.03 -14.78 2.61
N ASP A 188 17.12 -14.73 3.59
CA ASP A 188 17.33 -13.98 4.82
C ASP A 188 18.72 -14.33 5.36
N LYS A 189 19.59 -13.32 5.47
CA LYS A 189 20.80 -13.48 6.26
C LYS A 189 20.31 -13.66 7.70
N PRO A 190 20.62 -14.77 8.39
CA PRO A 190 20.26 -14.90 9.80
C PRO A 190 20.87 -13.73 10.55
N ALA A 191 20.05 -13.08 11.39
CA ALA A 191 20.47 -11.96 12.21
C ALA A 191 21.79 -12.31 12.91
N SER A 192 22.82 -11.50 12.68
CA SER A 192 24.10 -11.68 13.33
C SER A 192 23.90 -11.65 14.84
N ARG A 193 24.25 -12.76 15.50
CA ARG A 193 24.30 -12.91 16.95
C ARG A 193 24.88 -11.64 17.60
N SER A 194 24.11 -11.09 18.53
CA SER A 194 24.54 -10.08 19.50
C SER A 194 25.94 -10.41 20.06
N ARG A 195 26.85 -9.43 20.00
CA ARG A 195 28.19 -9.55 20.57
C ARG A 195 28.10 -9.66 22.09
N ARG A 196 28.59 -10.82 22.55
CA ARG A 196 29.11 -11.18 23.88
C ARG A 196 29.34 -10.04 24.87
N GLY A 197 28.78 -10.28 26.07
CA GLY A 197 29.27 -9.96 27.42
C GLY A 197 30.33 -8.89 27.57
N LYS A 198 29.97 -7.80 28.25
CA LYS A 198 30.93 -7.04 29.04
C LYS A 198 31.13 -7.79 30.36
N GLU A 199 32.37 -8.23 30.56
CA GLU A 199 32.90 -8.66 31.86
C GLU A 199 32.65 -7.55 32.89
N GLN A 200 32.10 -7.96 34.03
CA GLN A 200 32.16 -7.20 35.28
C GLN A 200 33.51 -7.53 35.92
N GLU A 201 34.45 -6.60 35.90
CA GLU A 201 35.53 -6.54 36.88
C GLU A 201 35.15 -5.49 37.92
N ALA A 202 34.78 -5.97 39.11
CA ALA A 202 34.75 -5.19 40.33
C ALA A 202 35.10 -6.14 41.49
N GLN A 203 36.40 -6.28 41.76
CA GLN A 203 37.06 -6.31 43.08
C GLN A 203 38.49 -6.84 42.95
#